data_AF-A0A5F9CY12-F1
#
_entry.id   AF-A0A5F9CY12-F1
#
_cell.length_a   1.000
_cell.length_b   1.000
_cell.length_c   1.000
_cell.angle_alpha   90.00
_cell.angle_beta   90.00
_cell.angle_gamma   90.00
#
_symmetry.space_group_name_H-M   'P 1'
#
loop_
_entity.id
_entity.type
_entity.pdbx_description
1 polymer ?
#
loop_
_entity_poly.entity_id
_entity_poly.type
_entity_poly.pdbx_seq_one_letter_code
_entity_poly.pdbx_strand_id
1 'polypeptide(L)'
;SRMAPWRGSKHLSQSIGLGLDTCTPYQSAEVRTLTPPANADPVKQQFKIHHPDSEDLAFLYGTILTDGKDAYTEDPTTNLCVFADEQVDRSPTGSGVTARVALQYHKGLLGLNQTRAFRSSATGSVFTGSAVRVSDAFSSGLQMCCLGG
;
A
#
# COMPACT_ATOMS: atom_id res chain seq x y z
N SER A 1 28.82 -19.89 -29.36
CA SER A 1 28.09 -18.99 -28.44
C SER A 1 26.96 -18.31 -29.20
N ARG A 2 25.75 -18.29 -28.61
CA ARG A 2 24.51 -17.57 -29.00
C ARG A 2 23.60 -18.16 -30.10
N MET A 3 22.41 -18.57 -29.66
CA MET A 3 21.06 -18.21 -30.18
C MET A 3 20.03 -18.84 -29.20
N ALA A 4 18.89 -18.26 -28.82
CA ALA A 4 18.11 -17.10 -29.30
C ALA A 4 17.18 -16.61 -28.16
N PRO A 5 16.63 -15.38 -28.19
CA PRO A 5 15.50 -15.01 -27.34
C PRO A 5 14.16 -15.24 -28.05
N TRP A 6 13.28 -15.93 -27.34
CA TRP A 6 11.92 -16.31 -27.70
C TRP A 6 10.97 -15.10 -27.70
N ARG A 7 10.09 -15.04 -28.70
CA ARG A 7 8.99 -14.06 -28.82
C ARG A 7 7.73 -14.59 -28.14
N GLY A 8 7.18 -13.78 -27.23
CA GLY A 8 5.75 -13.49 -27.16
C GLY A 8 4.89 -14.35 -26.23
N SER A 9 4.31 -13.70 -25.23
CA SER A 9 2.86 -13.80 -25.03
C SER A 9 2.31 -12.48 -24.50
N LYS A 10 1.37 -11.95 -25.28
CA LYS A 10 0.49 -10.86 -24.89
C LYS A 10 -0.48 -11.43 -23.85
N HIS A 11 -0.45 -10.91 -22.63
CA HIS A 11 -1.61 -10.98 -21.75
C HIS A 11 -2.04 -9.56 -21.40
N LEU A 12 -3.17 -9.17 -21.97
CA LEU A 12 -4.01 -8.11 -21.44
C LEU A 12 -4.43 -8.54 -20.03
N SER A 13 -3.95 -7.80 -19.04
CA SER A 13 -4.69 -7.58 -17.81
C SER A 13 -4.79 -6.07 -17.66
N GLN A 14 -6.01 -5.55 -17.72
CA GLN A 14 -6.30 -4.15 -17.45
C GLN A 14 -6.11 -3.90 -15.95
N SER A 15 -4.86 -3.75 -15.54
CA SER A 15 -4.50 -2.96 -14.36
C SER A 15 -4.18 -1.56 -14.87
N ILE A 16 -4.42 -0.53 -14.06
CA ILE A 16 -3.89 0.82 -14.32
C ILE A 16 -2.37 0.70 -14.16
N GLY A 17 -1.72 0.18 -15.19
CA GLY A 17 -0.31 -0.14 -15.24
C GLY A 17 0.47 1.14 -15.48
N LEU A 18 0.85 1.82 -14.41
CA LEU A 18 1.82 2.91 -14.46
C LEU A 18 3.24 2.42 -14.76
N GLY A 19 3.46 1.12 -14.98
CA GLY A 19 4.74 0.57 -15.41
C GLY A 19 5.83 0.57 -14.34
N LEU A 20 5.53 0.95 -13.10
CA LEU A 20 6.51 0.90 -12.01
C LEU A 20 6.66 -0.52 -11.48
N ASP A 21 7.89 -1.02 -11.51
CA ASP A 21 8.29 -2.19 -10.76
C ASP A 21 8.63 -1.78 -9.32
N THR A 22 7.63 -1.75 -8.44
CA THR A 22 7.85 -1.52 -7.00
C THR A 22 8.66 -2.64 -6.33
N CYS A 23 8.93 -3.76 -7.02
CA CYS A 23 9.82 -4.81 -6.54
C CYS A 23 11.31 -4.50 -6.81
N THR A 24 11.63 -3.47 -7.60
CA THR A 24 12.99 -2.93 -7.72
C THR A 24 13.26 -1.86 -6.66
N PRO A 25 14.52 -1.74 -6.16
CA PRO A 25 14.85 -0.71 -5.17
C PRO A 25 14.61 0.69 -5.76
N TYR A 26 13.81 1.46 -5.03
CA TYR A 26 13.46 2.89 -5.19
C TYR A 26 14.14 3.62 -6.37
N GLN A 27 13.35 3.92 -7.41
CA GLN A 27 13.71 4.93 -8.42
C GLN A 27 13.03 6.26 -8.08
N SER A 28 13.81 7.20 -7.57
CA SER A 28 13.33 8.49 -7.05
C SER A 28 12.58 9.36 -8.06
N ALA A 29 12.88 9.24 -9.36
CA ALA A 29 12.28 10.07 -10.39
C ALA A 29 10.81 9.71 -10.67
N GLU A 30 10.48 8.42 -10.75
CA GLU A 30 9.12 7.96 -11.09
C GLU A 30 8.16 8.09 -9.91
N VAL A 31 8.65 7.86 -8.68
CA VAL A 31 7.86 7.99 -7.45
C VAL A 31 7.37 9.43 -7.23
N ARG A 32 8.18 10.42 -7.60
CA ARG A 32 7.85 11.86 -7.53
C ARG A 32 6.71 12.26 -8.46
N THR A 33 6.65 11.68 -9.65
CA THR A 33 5.55 11.95 -10.59
C THR A 33 4.22 11.42 -10.07
N LEU A 34 4.25 10.33 -9.31
CA LEU A 34 3.04 9.69 -8.78
C LEU A 34 2.62 10.21 -7.41
N THR A 35 3.56 10.78 -6.65
CA THR A 35 3.30 11.35 -5.33
C THR A 35 3.66 12.84 -5.34
N PRO A 36 2.78 13.69 -5.89
CA PRO A 36 3.01 15.13 -5.85
C PRO A 36 3.13 15.61 -4.39
N PRO A 37 3.88 16.70 -4.15
CA PRO A 37 4.04 17.24 -2.81
C PRO A 37 2.68 17.58 -2.21
N ALA A 38 2.57 17.47 -0.88
CA ALA A 38 1.30 17.51 -0.16
C ALA A 38 0.41 18.74 -0.48
N ASN A 39 1.01 19.87 -0.86
CA ASN A 39 0.33 21.11 -1.24
C ASN A 39 -0.19 21.14 -2.69
N ALA A 40 0.40 20.34 -3.57
CA ALA A 40 0.04 20.23 -4.99
C ALA A 40 -0.73 18.93 -5.29
N ASP A 41 -1.03 18.13 -4.28
CA ASP A 41 -1.73 16.86 -4.44
C ASP A 41 -3.20 17.08 -4.86
N PRO A 42 -3.59 16.72 -6.09
CA PRO A 42 -4.96 16.91 -6.58
C PRO A 42 -5.98 16.10 -5.77
N VAL A 43 -5.55 15.01 -5.10
CA VAL A 43 -6.43 14.21 -4.23
C VAL A 43 -6.85 15.04 -3.02
N LYS A 44 -5.93 15.79 -2.39
CA LYS A 44 -6.27 16.66 -1.25
C LYS A 44 -7.19 17.81 -1.66
N GLN A 45 -7.08 18.30 -2.90
CA GLN A 45 -7.94 19.37 -3.41
C GLN A 45 -9.36 18.87 -3.74
N GLN A 46 -9.49 17.60 -4.13
CA GLN A 46 -10.77 17.01 -4.53
C GLN A 46 -11.53 16.36 -3.38
N PHE A 47 -10.85 15.88 -2.35
CA PHE A 47 -11.46 15.13 -1.25
C PHE A 47 -11.18 15.79 0.10
N LYS A 48 -12.25 16.29 0.74
CA LYS A 48 -12.17 16.74 2.13
C LYS A 48 -12.15 15.52 3.05
N ILE A 49 -11.01 15.29 3.68
CA ILE A 49 -10.84 14.21 4.66
C ILE A 49 -11.49 14.65 5.97
N HIS A 50 -12.24 13.74 6.58
CA HIS A 50 -12.86 13.92 7.88
C HIS A 50 -12.48 12.74 8.75
N HIS A 51 -11.94 13.00 9.94
CA HIS A 51 -11.79 11.98 10.96
C HIS A 51 -12.96 12.09 11.94
N PRO A 52 -13.65 10.98 12.27
CA PRO A 52 -14.91 11.00 13.00
C PRO A 52 -14.83 11.65 14.39
N ASP A 53 -13.68 11.53 15.07
CA ASP A 53 -13.54 11.97 16.46
C ASP A 53 -12.62 13.18 16.68
N SER A 54 -11.86 13.59 15.66
CA SER A 54 -10.81 14.61 15.85
C SER A 54 -10.45 15.30 14.54
N GLU A 55 -10.74 16.59 14.43
CA GLU A 55 -10.39 17.39 13.25
C GLU A 55 -8.87 17.47 13.02
N ASP A 56 -8.06 17.37 14.08
CA ASP A 56 -6.60 17.40 13.98
C ASP A 56 -6.02 16.17 13.27
N LEU A 57 -6.78 15.08 13.17
CA LEU A 57 -6.42 13.87 12.43
C LEU A 57 -7.00 13.83 11.00
N ALA A 58 -7.74 14.86 10.60
CA ALA A 58 -8.43 14.95 9.33
C ALA A 58 -7.50 15.43 8.18
N PHE A 59 -6.35 14.77 8.00
CA PHE A 59 -5.40 15.11 6.95
C PHE A 59 -4.82 13.86 6.27
N LEU A 60 -4.41 14.02 5.01
CA LEU A 60 -3.69 12.97 4.28
C LEU A 60 -2.23 12.96 4.75
N TYR A 61 -1.86 11.91 5.50
CA TYR A 61 -0.51 11.69 6.01
C TYR A 61 0.52 11.46 4.89
N GLY A 62 0.17 10.63 3.92
CA GLY A 62 1.04 10.23 2.82
C GLY A 62 0.34 9.26 1.87
N THR A 63 1.11 8.78 0.90
CA THR A 63 0.65 7.88 -0.16
C THR A 63 1.43 6.59 -0.10
N ILE A 64 0.73 5.46 -0.18
CA ILE A 64 1.34 4.13 -0.24
C ILE A 64 1.24 3.62 -1.66
N LEU A 65 2.39 3.44 -2.31
CA LEU A 65 2.47 2.71 -3.56
C LEU A 65 2.56 1.21 -3.26
N THR A 66 1.82 0.42 -4.02
CA THR A 66 1.74 -1.04 -3.86
C THR A 66 2.03 -1.74 -5.18
N ASP A 67 2.42 -3.01 -5.10
CA ASP A 67 2.67 -3.86 -6.28
C ASP A 67 1.39 -4.36 -6.97
N GLY A 68 0.21 -3.92 -6.51
CA GLY A 68 -1.09 -4.36 -7.03
C GLY A 68 -1.43 -5.83 -6.73
N LYS A 69 -0.57 -6.57 -6.00
CA LYS A 69 -0.82 -7.96 -5.60
C LYS A 69 -1.71 -7.99 -4.37
N ASP A 70 -2.94 -7.52 -4.50
CA ASP A 70 -3.89 -7.45 -3.36
C ASP A 70 -4.61 -8.78 -3.08
N ALA A 71 -4.68 -9.70 -4.04
CA ALA A 71 -5.14 -11.06 -3.77
C ALA A 71 -4.20 -11.75 -2.78
N TYR A 72 -4.75 -12.57 -1.87
CA TYR A 72 -3.93 -13.26 -0.88
C TYR A 72 -3.00 -14.29 -1.54
N THR A 73 -1.75 -14.27 -1.12
CA THR A 73 -0.70 -15.25 -1.42
C THR A 73 0.22 -15.39 -0.21
N GLU A 74 0.95 -16.50 -0.11
CA GLU A 74 2.01 -16.67 0.90
C GLU A 74 3.18 -15.69 0.66
N ASP A 75 3.36 -15.23 -0.59
CA ASP A 75 4.38 -14.23 -0.91
C ASP A 75 4.03 -12.85 -0.32
N PRO A 76 5.02 -12.11 0.23
CA PRO A 76 4.80 -10.76 0.71
C PRO A 76 4.38 -9.80 -0.42
N THR A 77 3.39 -8.94 -0.15
CA THR A 77 3.07 -7.78 -1.00
C THR A 77 3.92 -6.57 -0.61
N THR A 78 4.16 -5.67 -1.55
CA THR A 78 5.07 -4.54 -1.36
C THR A 78 4.34 -3.27 -0.94
N ASN A 79 4.94 -2.55 0.01
CA ASN A 79 4.63 -1.16 0.36
C ASN A 79 5.83 -0.27 0.04
N LEU A 80 5.57 0.88 -0.57
CA LEU A 80 6.44 2.05 -0.56
C LEU A 80 5.64 3.24 -0.04
N CYS A 81 5.85 3.61 1.22
CA CYS A 81 5.18 4.76 1.82
C CYS A 81 6.00 6.01 1.55
N VAL A 82 5.35 6.99 0.92
CA VAL A 82 5.87 8.32 0.70
C VAL A 82 5.02 9.29 1.53
N PHE A 83 5.67 10.11 2.36
CA PHE A 83 4.99 11.00 3.28
C PHE A 83 5.73 12.34 3.39
N ALA A 84 5.04 13.36 3.90
CA ALA A 84 5.55 14.73 3.98
C ALA A 84 6.16 15.21 2.64
N ASP A 85 7.20 16.05 2.68
CA ASP A 85 7.95 16.55 1.52
C ASP A 85 8.80 15.43 0.87
N GLU A 86 8.15 14.44 0.29
CA GLU A 86 8.76 13.32 -0.46
C GLU A 86 9.66 12.38 0.36
N GLN A 87 9.45 12.29 1.68
CA GLN A 87 10.18 11.34 2.51
C GLN A 87 9.68 9.92 2.27
N VAL A 88 10.60 8.97 2.25
CA VAL A 88 10.30 7.54 2.07
C VAL A 88 10.48 6.81 3.39
N ASP A 89 9.45 6.08 3.82
CA ASP A 89 9.57 5.16 4.95
C ASP A 89 10.41 3.95 4.53
N ARG A 90 11.44 3.67 5.31
CA ARG A 90 12.34 2.54 5.09
C ARG A 90 11.75 1.22 5.59
N SER A 91 10.69 1.26 6.40
CA SER A 91 9.93 0.10 6.84
C SER A 91 8.72 -0.17 5.92
N PRO A 92 7.96 -1.26 6.13
CA PRO A 92 6.67 -1.46 5.47
C PRO A 92 5.57 -0.48 5.93
N THR A 93 5.87 0.36 6.93
CA THR A 93 4.99 1.35 7.56
C THR A 93 3.85 0.71 8.35
N GLY A 94 3.94 0.64 9.68
CA GLY A 94 2.95 -0.04 10.52
C GLY A 94 1.50 0.48 10.35
N SER A 95 1.31 1.79 10.29
CA SER A 95 0.00 2.39 9.99
C SER A 95 -0.48 2.04 8.57
N GLY A 96 0.43 2.00 7.60
CA GLY A 96 0.15 1.59 6.23
C GLY A 96 -0.23 0.12 6.10
N VAL A 97 0.45 -0.77 6.82
CA VAL A 97 0.10 -2.19 6.92
C VAL A 97 -1.30 -2.34 7.54
N THR A 98 -1.58 -1.65 8.64
CA THR A 98 -2.90 -1.65 9.28
C THR A 98 -3.99 -1.20 8.31
N ALA A 99 -3.77 -0.09 7.59
CA ALA A 99 -4.72 0.40 6.60
C ALA A 99 -4.94 -0.58 5.45
N ARG A 100 -3.88 -1.23 4.95
CA ARG A 100 -3.99 -2.25 3.90
C ARG A 100 -4.70 -3.51 4.36
N VAL A 101 -4.45 -3.99 5.57
CA VAL A 101 -5.18 -5.12 6.17
C VAL A 101 -6.67 -4.79 6.27
N ALA A 102 -7.02 -3.58 6.74
CA ALA A 102 -8.40 -3.14 6.81
C ALA A 102 -9.09 -3.10 5.45
N LEU A 103 -8.43 -2.51 4.45
CA LEU A 103 -8.95 -2.44 3.09
C LEU A 103 -9.12 -3.82 2.45
N GLN A 104 -8.14 -4.71 2.59
CA GLN A 104 -8.19 -6.05 2.02
C GLN A 104 -9.26 -6.91 2.70
N TYR A 105 -9.42 -6.79 4.03
CA TYR A 105 -10.50 -7.44 4.75
C TYR A 105 -11.87 -6.98 4.24
N HIS A 106 -12.09 -5.66 4.15
CA HIS A 106 -13.35 -5.10 3.67
C HIS A 106 -13.68 -5.53 2.23
N LYS A 107 -12.66 -5.73 1.38
CA LYS A 107 -12.80 -6.26 0.02
C LYS A 107 -12.97 -7.79 -0.06
N GLY A 108 -12.93 -8.51 1.06
CA GLY A 108 -12.97 -9.98 1.10
C GLY A 108 -11.70 -10.64 0.55
N LEU A 109 -10.58 -9.91 0.46
CA LEU A 109 -9.29 -10.39 -0.03
C LEU A 109 -8.40 -10.97 1.08
N LEU A 110 -8.77 -10.73 2.35
CA LEU A 110 -8.08 -11.24 3.53
C LEU A 110 -9.12 -11.61 4.60
N GLY A 111 -9.03 -12.79 5.18
CA GLY A 111 -9.93 -13.28 6.24
C GLY A 111 -9.56 -12.77 7.64
N LEU A 112 -10.50 -12.93 8.58
CA LEU A 112 -10.23 -12.76 10.01
C LEU A 112 -9.15 -13.75 10.47
N ASN A 113 -8.22 -13.28 11.28
CA ASN A 113 -7.04 -13.99 11.79
C ASN A 113 -6.12 -14.55 10.69
N GLN A 114 -6.31 -14.15 9.43
CA GLN A 114 -5.41 -14.50 8.34
C GLN A 114 -4.23 -13.54 8.31
N THR A 115 -3.04 -14.06 8.55
CA THR A 115 -1.80 -13.27 8.53
C THR A 115 -1.32 -13.06 7.11
N ARG A 116 -0.91 -11.83 6.81
CA ARG A 116 -0.30 -11.44 5.55
C ARG A 116 1.02 -10.72 5.79
N ALA A 117 2.02 -11.01 4.94
CA ALA A 117 3.32 -10.34 4.96
C ALA A 117 3.34 -9.12 4.02
N PHE A 118 3.96 -8.04 4.50
CA PHE A 118 4.13 -6.76 3.82
C PHE A 118 5.59 -6.37 3.83
N ARG A 119 6.17 -6.21 2.64
CA ARG A 119 7.59 -5.90 2.43
C ARG A 119 7.78 -4.42 2.12
N SER A 120 8.82 -3.81 2.66
CA SER A 120 9.29 -2.50 2.23
C SER A 120 9.99 -2.59 0.89
N SER A 121 9.56 -1.80 -0.10
CA SER A 121 10.29 -1.63 -1.37
C SER A 121 11.66 -0.96 -1.16
N ALA A 122 11.79 -0.10 -0.14
CA ALA A 122 13.00 0.67 0.12
C ALA A 122 14.13 -0.17 0.74
N THR A 123 13.82 -1.17 1.57
CA THR A 123 14.84 -1.95 2.30
C THR A 123 14.66 -3.46 2.26
N GLY A 124 13.51 -3.95 1.80
CA GLY A 124 13.17 -5.37 1.85
C GLY A 124 12.75 -5.88 3.23
N SER A 125 12.73 -5.04 4.28
CA SER A 125 12.19 -5.39 5.61
C SER A 125 10.73 -5.85 5.51
N VAL A 126 10.29 -6.70 6.43
CA VAL A 126 8.95 -7.33 6.38
C VAL A 126 8.23 -7.15 7.69
N PHE A 127 6.98 -6.72 7.63
CA PHE A 127 6.02 -6.74 8.72
C PHE A 127 4.92 -7.72 8.37
N THR A 128 4.29 -8.28 9.39
CA THR A 128 3.09 -9.10 9.25
C THR A 128 1.89 -8.38 9.87
N GLY A 129 0.73 -8.58 9.27
CA GLY A 129 -0.53 -8.01 9.74
C GLY A 129 -1.68 -8.99 9.57
N SER A 130 -2.59 -9.01 10.55
CA SER A 130 -3.86 -9.74 10.44
C SER A 130 -5.00 -8.93 11.06
N ALA A 131 -6.18 -9.01 10.45
CA ALA A 131 -7.41 -8.48 11.04
C ALA A 131 -7.84 -9.43 12.15
N VAL A 132 -7.94 -8.96 13.40
CA VAL A 132 -8.30 -9.85 14.53
C VAL A 132 -9.71 -9.66 15.03
N ARG A 133 -10.32 -8.51 14.75
CA ARG A 133 -11.69 -8.19 15.15
C ARG A 133 -12.31 -7.15 14.23
N VAL A 134 -13.63 -7.25 14.07
CA VAL A 134 -14.49 -6.22 13.49
C VAL A 134 -15.25 -5.53 14.62
N SER A 135 -15.31 -4.20 14.59
CA SER A 135 -16.15 -3.42 15.49
C SER A 135 -16.98 -2.43 14.68
N ASP A 136 -18.23 -2.24 15.11
CA ASP A 136 -19.14 -1.25 14.54
C ASP A 136 -18.94 0.15 15.15
N ALA A 137 -17.82 0.36 15.86
CA ALA A 137 -17.50 1.63 16.52
C ALA A 137 -17.34 2.80 15.52
N PHE A 138 -17.17 2.48 14.24
CA PHE A 138 -17.14 3.45 13.14
C PHE A 138 -17.96 2.93 11.96
N SER A 139 -18.55 3.83 11.19
CA SER A 139 -19.29 3.52 9.96
C SER A 139 -18.48 2.79 8.87
N SER A 140 -17.17 2.59 9.08
CA SER A 140 -16.24 1.88 8.18
C SER A 140 -15.70 0.53 8.73
N GLY A 141 -16.10 0.09 9.93
CA GLY A 141 -16.14 -1.34 10.28
C GLY A 141 -14.83 -2.15 10.36
N LEU A 142 -13.70 -1.63 10.84
CA LEU A 142 -12.62 -2.50 11.35
C LEU A 142 -11.81 -1.83 12.45
N GLN A 143 -11.59 -2.55 13.55
CA GLN A 143 -10.66 -2.12 14.60
C GLN A 143 -9.83 -3.30 15.10
N MET A 144 -8.52 -3.07 15.07
CA MET A 144 -7.42 -3.92 15.54
C MET A 144 -6.80 -4.81 14.45
N CYS A 145 -5.61 -4.38 14.02
CA CYS A 145 -4.64 -5.22 13.30
C CYS A 145 -3.50 -5.55 14.28
N CYS A 146 -3.13 -6.81 14.39
CA CYS A 146 -1.90 -7.19 15.10
C CYS A 146 -0.73 -7.03 14.13
N LEU A 147 0.24 -6.17 14.47
CA LEU A 147 1.47 -6.00 13.72
C LEU A 147 2.60 -6.77 14.41
N GLY A 148 3.24 -7.69 13.68
CA GLY A 148 4.49 -8.34 14.09
C GLY A 148 5.61 -7.94 13.16
N GLY A 149 6.75 -7.50 13.71
CA GLY A 149 7.96 -7.12 12.97
C GLY A 149 9.15 -8.00 13.32
#